data_AF-A0A947TFH6-F1
#
_entry.id   AF-A0A947TFH6-F1
#
_cell.length_a   1.000
_cell.length_b   1.000
_cell.length_c   1.000
_cell.angle_alpha   90.00
_cell.angle_beta   90.00
_cell.angle_gamma   90.00
#
_symmetry.space_group_name_H-M   'P 1'
#
loop_
_entity.id
_entity.type
_entity.pdbx_description
1 polymer ?
#
loop_
_entity_poly.entity_id
_entity_poly.type
_entity_poly.pdbx_seq_one_letter_code
_entity_poly.pdbx_strand_id
1 'polypeptide(L)'
;MGRLLQLALALTAFFWAAAASAEVRVTFHSFDGSVLFGRYPHAFVSMEGELADGTPIKENYGFSAKSASPAVLAGPVEHIVMVEKDKWIDRTNRHFTVVIDDAKYWAIRKEVARWRDAPGKYYDLATRNCIHFVGAIAQIVGVRVTYPEDMLRRPKKWLNHITGRNPQLRAPQID
;
A
#
# COMPACT_ATOMS: atom_id res chain seq x y z
N MET A 1 49.68 -16.59 -14.03
CA MET A 1 48.76 -15.49 -14.42
C MET A 1 47.29 -15.92 -14.56
N GLY A 2 46.99 -17.08 -15.16
CA GLY A 2 45.59 -17.53 -15.35
C GLY A 2 44.75 -17.72 -14.07
N ARG A 3 45.31 -18.32 -13.01
CA ARG A 3 44.58 -18.53 -11.74
C ARG A 3 44.20 -17.24 -11.02
N LEU A 4 45.11 -16.25 -10.98
CA LEU A 4 44.83 -14.94 -10.36
C LEU A 4 43.75 -14.18 -11.14
N LEU A 5 43.78 -14.26 -12.47
CA LEU A 5 42.75 -13.67 -13.33
C LEU A 5 41.39 -14.37 -13.14
N GLN A 6 41.37 -15.71 -13.04
CA GLN A 6 40.14 -16.49 -12.76
C GLN A 6 39.56 -16.17 -11.38
N LEU A 7 40.41 -16.03 -10.35
CA LEU A 7 39.98 -15.61 -9.01
C LEU A 7 39.44 -14.18 -9.01
N ALA A 8 40.07 -13.26 -9.74
CA ALA A 8 39.58 -11.89 -9.88
C ALA A 8 38.22 -11.84 -10.59
N LEU A 9 38.04 -12.60 -11.68
CA LEU A 9 36.75 -12.71 -12.38
C LEU A 9 35.66 -13.39 -11.53
N ALA A 10 36.03 -14.40 -10.73
CA ALA A 10 35.08 -15.06 -9.84
C ALA A 10 34.63 -14.13 -8.71
N LEU A 11 35.55 -13.34 -8.14
CA LEU A 11 35.23 -12.34 -7.12
C LEU A 11 34.33 -11.23 -7.68
N THR A 12 34.64 -10.69 -8.87
CA THR A 12 33.78 -9.65 -9.48
C THR A 12 32.39 -10.18 -9.83
N ALA A 13 32.28 -11.42 -10.30
CA ALA A 13 30.97 -12.07 -10.53
C ALA A 13 30.19 -12.26 -9.22
N PHE A 14 30.86 -12.60 -8.11
CA PHE A 14 30.23 -12.77 -6.81
C PHE A 14 29.76 -11.44 -6.20
N PHE A 15 30.54 -10.37 -6.35
CA PHE A 15 30.14 -9.02 -5.94
C PHE A 15 29.03 -8.43 -6.81
N TRP A 16 28.90 -8.85 -8.08
CA TRP A 16 27.81 -8.43 -8.95
C TRP A 16 26.49 -9.15 -8.64
N ALA A 17 26.53 -10.41 -8.18
CA ALA A 17 25.35 -11.17 -7.79
C ALA A 17 24.77 -10.76 -6.42
N ALA A 18 25.59 -10.17 -5.54
CA ALA A 18 25.20 -9.72 -4.21
C ALA A 18 24.44 -8.37 -4.20
N ALA A 19 24.30 -7.71 -5.35
CA ALA A 19 23.33 -6.63 -5.52
C ALA A 19 21.90 -7.20 -5.66
N ALA A 20 21.48 -8.01 -4.69
CA ALA A 20 20.05 -8.14 -4.41
C ALA A 20 19.61 -6.74 -3.99
N SER A 21 18.97 -6.02 -4.91
CA SER A 21 18.62 -4.61 -4.71
C SER A 21 17.82 -4.47 -3.42
N ALA A 22 18.39 -3.76 -2.44
CA ALA A 22 17.66 -3.27 -1.29
C ALA A 22 16.61 -2.27 -1.80
N GLU A 23 15.44 -2.79 -2.10
CA GLU A 23 14.30 -2.03 -2.57
C GLU A 23 13.06 -2.44 -1.80
N VAL A 24 12.20 -1.47 -1.50
CA VAL A 24 10.89 -1.74 -0.93
C VAL A 24 9.83 -1.56 -2.01
N ARG A 25 8.94 -2.54 -2.15
CA ARG A 25 7.82 -2.52 -3.09
C ARG A 25 6.53 -2.23 -2.34
N VAL A 26 5.87 -1.14 -2.70
CA VAL A 26 4.53 -0.79 -2.20
C VAL A 26 3.49 -1.29 -3.18
N THR A 27 2.64 -2.22 -2.77
CA THR A 27 1.52 -2.70 -3.59
C THR A 27 0.20 -2.13 -3.09
N PHE A 28 -0.66 -1.71 -4.02
CA PHE A 28 -1.96 -1.12 -3.74
C PHE A 28 -3.06 -2.15 -3.96
N HIS A 29 -3.81 -2.43 -2.90
CA HIS A 29 -4.76 -3.53 -2.86
C HIS A 29 -6.20 -3.03 -2.69
N SER A 30 -7.14 -3.81 -3.20
CA SER A 30 -8.53 -3.75 -2.76
C SER A 30 -9.17 -5.13 -2.69
N PHE A 31 -10.31 -5.21 -2.05
CA PHE A 31 -11.24 -6.32 -2.22
C PHE A 31 -12.66 -5.79 -2.22
N ASP A 32 -13.53 -6.42 -3.01
CA ASP A 32 -14.91 -5.98 -3.18
C ASP A 32 -15.76 -6.27 -1.93
N GLY A 33 -15.31 -7.21 -1.09
CA GLY A 33 -16.01 -7.58 0.13
C GLY A 33 -17.39 -8.19 -0.16
N SER A 34 -18.16 -8.39 0.90
CA SER A 34 -19.58 -8.69 0.83
C SER A 34 -20.22 -8.23 2.13
N VAL A 35 -21.23 -7.35 2.00
CA VAL A 35 -22.04 -6.89 3.14
C VAL A 35 -22.78 -8.09 3.77
N LEU A 36 -23.17 -9.08 2.95
CA LEU A 36 -23.81 -10.32 3.41
C LEU A 36 -22.86 -11.22 4.23
N PHE A 37 -21.55 -11.12 4.02
CA PHE A 37 -20.54 -11.91 4.73
C PHE A 37 -19.70 -11.06 5.71
N GLY A 38 -20.17 -9.85 6.04
CA GLY A 38 -19.56 -9.00 7.07
C GLY A 38 -18.19 -8.40 6.74
N ARG A 39 -17.78 -8.40 5.46
CA ARG A 39 -16.52 -7.80 5.02
C ARG A 39 -16.81 -6.67 4.06
N TYR A 40 -16.75 -5.42 4.51
CA TYR A 40 -17.03 -4.26 3.65
C TYR A 40 -15.93 -4.06 2.61
N PRO A 41 -16.25 -3.56 1.39
CA PRO A 41 -15.23 -3.22 0.40
C PRO A 41 -14.12 -2.36 1.01
N HIS A 42 -12.87 -2.68 0.72
CA HIS A 42 -11.73 -2.00 1.34
C HIS A 42 -10.57 -1.79 0.38
N ALA A 43 -9.71 -0.81 0.69
CA ALA A 43 -8.39 -0.64 0.10
C ALA A 43 -7.32 -0.53 1.19
N PHE A 44 -6.14 -1.02 0.89
CA PHE A 44 -4.97 -1.00 1.78
C PHE A 44 -3.69 -1.09 0.95
N VAL A 45 -2.53 -0.92 1.59
CA VAL A 45 -1.22 -1.13 0.95
C VAL A 45 -0.44 -2.24 1.64
N SER A 46 0.40 -2.95 0.89
CA SER A 46 1.46 -3.78 1.46
C SER A 46 2.82 -3.22 1.06
N MET A 47 3.83 -3.42 1.92
CA MET A 47 5.23 -3.06 1.69
C MET A 47 6.07 -4.31 1.95
N GLU A 48 6.86 -4.70 0.95
CA GLU A 48 7.71 -5.87 1.00
C GLU A 48 9.07 -5.57 0.39
N GLY A 49 10.16 -6.04 1.00
CA GLY A 49 11.51 -5.83 0.49
C GLY A 49 12.53 -5.72 1.61
N GLU A 50 13.57 -4.93 1.38
CA GLU A 50 14.67 -4.70 2.31
C GLU A 50 15.13 -3.25 2.21
N LEU A 51 15.43 -2.61 3.35
CA LEU A 51 16.05 -1.28 3.37
C LEU A 51 17.54 -1.36 3.09
N ALA A 52 18.18 -0.21 2.81
CA ALA A 52 19.61 -0.17 2.50
C ALA A 52 20.52 -0.68 3.63
N ASP A 53 20.03 -0.70 4.87
CA ASP A 53 20.75 -1.23 6.04
C ASP A 53 20.54 -2.74 6.27
N GLY A 54 19.82 -3.42 5.37
CA GLY A 54 19.52 -4.84 5.48
C GLY A 54 18.26 -5.16 6.28
N THR A 55 17.51 -4.17 6.75
CA THR A 55 16.27 -4.40 7.51
C THR A 55 15.18 -4.98 6.59
N PRO A 56 14.69 -6.22 6.85
CA PRO A 56 13.64 -6.81 6.05
C PRO A 56 12.29 -6.16 6.34
N ILE A 57 11.56 -5.81 5.29
CA ILE A 57 10.24 -5.20 5.36
C ILE A 57 9.19 -6.19 4.90
N LYS A 58 8.18 -6.41 5.75
CA LYS A 58 6.94 -7.13 5.43
C LYS A 58 5.80 -6.57 6.28
N GLU A 59 5.16 -5.55 5.75
CA GLU A 59 4.15 -4.76 6.46
C GLU A 59 2.95 -4.50 5.57
N ASN A 60 1.78 -4.29 6.15
CA ASN A 60 0.62 -3.84 5.39
C ASN A 60 -0.31 -3.01 6.27
N TYR A 61 -0.97 -2.03 5.66
CA TYR A 61 -1.76 -1.04 6.37
C TYR A 61 -3.03 -0.69 5.59
N GLY A 62 -4.18 -0.80 6.25
CA GLY A 62 -5.47 -0.26 5.83
C GLY A 62 -6.05 0.67 6.89
N PHE A 63 -7.12 1.41 6.58
CA PHE A 63 -7.73 2.37 7.51
C PHE A 63 -9.24 2.19 7.57
N SER A 64 -9.77 1.97 8.78
CA SER A 64 -11.16 1.59 8.99
C SER A 64 -11.77 2.24 10.23
N ALA A 65 -13.09 2.12 10.36
CA ALA A 65 -13.77 2.33 11.63
C ALA A 65 -13.31 1.25 12.63
N LYS A 66 -13.11 1.63 13.88
CA LYS A 66 -12.69 0.71 14.96
C LYS A 66 -13.77 -0.33 15.29
N SER A 67 -15.04 0.01 15.05
CA SER A 67 -16.17 -0.89 15.26
C SER A 67 -17.14 -0.82 14.10
N ALA A 68 -17.53 -1.98 13.58
CA ALA A 68 -18.54 -2.08 12.51
C ALA A 68 -19.94 -1.88 13.11
N SER A 69 -20.50 -0.68 12.97
CA SER A 69 -21.86 -0.36 13.41
C SER A 69 -22.54 0.60 12.42
N PRO A 70 -23.89 0.69 12.42
CA PRO A 70 -24.61 1.66 11.61
C PRO A 70 -24.23 3.12 11.88
N ALA A 71 -23.61 3.42 13.03
CA ALA A 71 -23.16 4.77 13.38
C ALA A 71 -22.19 5.36 12.35
N VAL A 72 -21.45 4.52 11.62
CA VAL A 72 -20.55 4.95 10.54
C VAL A 72 -21.27 5.66 9.39
N LEU A 73 -22.59 5.43 9.25
CA LEU A 73 -23.44 6.11 8.26
C LEU A 73 -23.91 7.49 8.75
N ALA A 74 -23.89 7.73 10.06
CA ALA A 74 -24.41 8.94 10.69
C ALA A 74 -23.34 10.04 10.87
N GLY A 75 -22.06 9.74 10.62
CA GLY A 75 -20.97 10.69 10.67
C GLY A 75 -19.64 10.08 11.14
N PRO A 76 -18.68 10.92 11.54
CA PRO A 76 -17.37 10.45 11.97
C PRO A 76 -17.43 9.52 13.18
N VAL A 77 -16.58 8.48 13.20
CA VAL A 77 -16.46 7.50 14.28
C VAL A 77 -14.99 7.24 14.66
N GLU A 78 -14.78 6.52 15.77
CA GLU A 78 -13.44 6.03 16.13
C GLU A 78 -12.85 5.18 15.01
N HIS A 79 -11.53 5.24 14.88
CA HIS A 79 -10.80 4.68 13.75
C HIS A 79 -9.72 3.71 14.20
N ILE A 80 -9.20 2.96 13.25
CA ILE A 80 -8.08 2.06 13.43
C ILE A 80 -7.29 1.93 12.13
N VAL A 81 -5.96 1.84 12.24
CA VAL A 81 -5.12 1.30 11.18
C VAL A 81 -5.09 -0.22 11.33
N MET A 82 -5.57 -0.92 10.31
CA MET A 82 -5.67 -2.38 10.29
C MET A 82 -4.48 -3.00 9.58
N VAL A 83 -4.16 -4.23 9.97
CA VAL A 83 -3.19 -5.10 9.30
C VAL A 83 -3.95 -6.35 8.82
N GLU A 84 -3.96 -6.57 7.51
CA GLU A 84 -4.46 -7.77 6.86
C GLU A 84 -3.53 -8.96 7.11
N LYS A 85 -4.13 -10.15 7.28
CA LYS A 85 -3.37 -11.39 7.45
C LYS A 85 -2.79 -11.82 6.10
N ASP A 86 -1.56 -12.31 6.08
CA ASP A 86 -0.86 -12.77 4.87
C ASP A 86 -1.73 -13.63 3.94
N LYS A 87 -2.43 -14.63 4.49
CA LYS A 87 -3.33 -15.53 3.72
C LYS A 87 -4.42 -14.81 2.92
N TRP A 88 -4.75 -13.58 3.29
CA TRP A 88 -5.75 -12.77 2.61
C TRP A 88 -5.15 -11.83 1.58
N ILE A 89 -3.89 -11.40 1.74
CA ILE A 89 -3.22 -10.48 0.81
C ILE A 89 -3.16 -11.09 -0.59
N ASP A 90 -2.83 -12.38 -0.69
CA ASP A 90 -2.76 -13.11 -1.96
C ASP A 90 -4.11 -13.28 -2.67
N ARG A 91 -5.21 -13.02 -1.96
CA ARG A 91 -6.59 -13.14 -2.46
C ARG A 91 -7.23 -11.79 -2.76
N THR A 92 -6.44 -10.72 -2.77
CA THR A 92 -6.94 -9.37 -3.04
C THR A 92 -6.64 -8.93 -4.46
N ASN A 93 -7.37 -7.93 -4.93
CA ASN A 93 -7.11 -7.29 -6.21
C ASN A 93 -5.86 -6.42 -6.06
N ARG A 94 -4.75 -6.85 -6.65
CA ARG A 94 -3.45 -6.14 -6.66
C ARG A 94 -3.38 -5.19 -7.85
N HIS A 95 -3.65 -3.91 -7.64
CA HIS A 95 -3.82 -2.94 -8.73
C HIS A 95 -2.52 -2.54 -9.39
N PHE A 96 -1.55 -2.09 -8.60
CA PHE A 96 -0.23 -1.71 -9.09
C PHE A 96 0.79 -1.76 -7.96
N THR A 97 2.06 -1.81 -8.32
CA THR A 97 3.20 -1.81 -7.40
C THR A 97 4.16 -0.69 -7.77
N VAL A 98 4.67 0.02 -6.76
CA VAL A 98 5.69 1.07 -6.92
C VAL A 98 6.92 0.69 -6.10
N VAL A 99 8.09 0.74 -6.73
CA VAL A 99 9.37 0.61 -6.03
C VAL A 99 9.73 1.94 -5.39
N ILE A 100 10.13 1.92 -4.12
CA ILE A 100 10.45 3.12 -3.34
C ILE A 100 11.82 3.02 -2.68
N ASP A 101 12.38 4.18 -2.36
CA ASP A 101 13.58 4.33 -1.52
C ASP A 101 13.21 4.39 -0.03
N ASP A 102 14.23 4.29 0.83
CA ASP A 102 14.10 4.34 2.29
C ASP A 102 13.42 5.62 2.77
N ALA A 103 13.67 6.77 2.11
CA ALA A 103 13.07 8.04 2.50
C ALA A 103 11.54 8.02 2.33
N LYS A 104 11.06 7.49 1.20
CA LYS A 104 9.63 7.28 0.98
C LYS A 104 9.06 6.23 1.93
N TYR A 105 9.79 5.17 2.24
CA TYR A 105 9.34 4.18 3.22
C TYR A 105 9.08 4.82 4.59
N TRP A 106 10.03 5.61 5.09
CA TRP A 106 9.87 6.31 6.37
C TRP A 106 8.79 7.39 6.31
N ALA A 107 8.61 8.07 5.17
CA ALA A 107 7.49 8.99 4.96
C ALA A 107 6.13 8.28 5.04
N ILE A 108 6.00 7.08 4.45
CA ILE A 108 4.80 6.26 4.57
C ILE A 108 4.57 5.85 6.02
N ARG A 109 5.61 5.37 6.73
CA ARG A 109 5.51 5.00 8.16
C ARG A 109 5.04 6.17 9.03
N LYS A 110 5.55 7.38 8.77
CA LYS A 110 5.10 8.60 9.45
C LYS A 110 3.64 8.91 9.14
N GLU A 111 3.21 8.75 7.90
CA GLU A 111 1.82 8.95 7.51
C GLU A 111 0.89 7.91 8.16
N VAL A 112 1.28 6.64 8.19
CA VAL A 112 0.57 5.57 8.91
C VAL A 112 0.38 5.95 10.38
N ALA A 113 1.45 6.39 11.06
CA ALA A 113 1.36 6.84 12.45
C ALA A 113 0.42 8.05 12.61
N ARG A 114 0.50 9.04 11.71
CA ARG A 114 -0.38 10.22 11.72
C ARG A 114 -1.86 9.84 11.64
N TRP A 115 -2.21 8.84 10.81
CA TRP A 115 -3.59 8.38 10.70
C TRP A 115 -4.03 7.48 11.86
N ARG A 116 -3.12 6.69 12.42
CA ARG A 116 -3.38 5.82 13.59
C ARG A 116 -3.59 6.62 14.87
N ASP A 117 -2.77 7.66 15.05
CA ASP A 117 -2.65 8.41 16.31
C ASP A 117 -3.46 9.71 16.28
N ALA A 118 -4.32 9.89 15.28
CA ALA A 118 -5.19 11.06 15.18
C ALA A 118 -6.16 11.10 16.38
N PRO A 119 -6.45 12.28 16.96
CA PRO A 119 -7.34 12.35 18.11
C PRO A 119 -8.82 12.19 17.71
N GLY A 120 -9.60 11.56 18.58
CA GLY A 120 -11.06 11.53 18.49
C GLY A 120 -11.64 10.71 17.33
N LYS A 121 -12.82 11.12 16.86
CA LYS A 121 -13.56 10.46 15.78
C LYS A 121 -13.01 10.91 14.43
N TYR A 122 -12.21 10.06 13.80
CA TYR A 122 -11.42 10.41 12.62
C TYR A 122 -11.85 9.64 11.36
N TYR A 123 -12.51 8.49 11.48
CA TYR A 123 -12.99 7.73 10.33
C TYR A 123 -14.35 8.27 9.87
N ASP A 124 -14.48 8.59 8.58
CA ASP A 124 -15.70 9.07 7.95
C ASP A 124 -15.82 8.53 6.53
N LEU A 125 -17.02 8.03 6.16
CA LEU A 125 -17.23 7.38 4.87
C LEU A 125 -17.09 8.32 3.66
N ALA A 126 -17.27 9.63 3.84
CA ALA A 126 -17.21 10.58 2.74
C ALA A 126 -15.86 11.27 2.66
N THR A 127 -15.25 11.59 3.80
CA THR A 127 -14.10 12.53 3.84
C THR A 127 -12.81 11.90 4.35
N ARG A 128 -12.88 10.73 5.02
CA ARG A 128 -11.71 10.14 5.66
C ARG A 128 -11.86 8.64 5.91
N ASN A 129 -11.71 7.89 4.83
CA ASN A 129 -11.84 6.43 4.82
C ASN A 129 -10.60 5.75 4.20
N CYS A 130 -10.67 4.45 3.96
CA CYS A 130 -9.59 3.68 3.34
C CYS A 130 -9.07 4.26 2.00
N ILE A 131 -9.94 4.81 1.16
CA ILE A 131 -9.55 5.44 -0.12
C ILE A 131 -8.68 6.67 0.13
N HIS A 132 -9.03 7.50 1.11
CA HIS A 132 -8.27 8.71 1.43
C HIS A 132 -6.92 8.36 2.06
N PHE A 133 -6.89 7.33 2.90
CA PHE A 133 -5.65 6.82 3.50
C PHE A 133 -4.69 6.29 2.42
N VAL A 134 -5.18 5.39 1.57
CA VAL A 134 -4.39 4.83 0.47
C VAL A 134 -4.01 5.92 -0.53
N GLY A 135 -4.87 6.92 -0.75
CA GLY A 135 -4.58 8.08 -1.59
C GLY A 135 -3.44 8.95 -1.04
N ALA A 136 -3.37 9.16 0.28
CA ALA A 136 -2.25 9.86 0.90
C ALA A 136 -0.92 9.11 0.68
N ILE A 137 -0.92 7.78 0.83
CA ILE A 137 0.24 6.94 0.56
C ILE A 137 0.62 6.99 -0.94
N ALA A 138 -0.37 6.93 -1.82
CA ALA A 138 -0.17 7.05 -3.27
C ALA A 138 0.51 8.38 -3.63
N GLN A 139 0.12 9.49 -3.01
CA GLN A 139 0.76 10.79 -3.21
C GLN A 139 2.23 10.80 -2.75
N ILE A 140 2.55 10.17 -1.61
CA ILE A 140 3.94 10.04 -1.12
C ILE A 140 4.83 9.32 -2.15
N VAL A 141 4.28 8.32 -2.85
CA VAL A 141 5.01 7.56 -3.88
C VAL A 141 4.91 8.16 -5.28
N GLY A 142 4.42 9.41 -5.40
CA GLY A 142 4.39 10.16 -6.66
C GLY A 142 3.24 9.79 -7.61
N VAL A 143 2.21 9.10 -7.12
CA VAL A 143 0.99 8.80 -7.89
C VAL A 143 0.04 9.99 -7.82
N ARG A 144 -0.49 10.40 -8.98
CA ARG A 144 -1.51 11.46 -9.04
C ARG A 144 -2.84 10.92 -8.53
N VAL A 145 -3.42 11.61 -7.56
CA VAL A 145 -4.66 11.18 -6.89
C VAL A 145 -5.77 12.20 -7.08
N THR A 146 -6.98 11.70 -7.34
CA THR A 146 -8.23 12.47 -7.34
C THR A 146 -9.30 11.66 -6.60
N TYR A 147 -10.31 12.36 -6.06
CA TYR A 147 -11.38 11.75 -5.27
C TYR A 147 -12.77 12.05 -5.87
N PRO A 148 -13.17 11.42 -6.99
CA PRO A 148 -14.53 11.56 -7.51
C PRO A 148 -15.55 11.08 -6.48
N GLU A 149 -16.57 11.90 -6.19
CA GLU A 149 -17.55 11.65 -5.13
C GLU A 149 -18.28 10.31 -5.30
N ASP A 150 -18.56 9.92 -6.55
CA ASP A 150 -19.25 8.67 -6.89
C ASP A 150 -18.40 7.39 -6.70
N MET A 151 -17.14 7.55 -6.25
CA MET A 151 -16.19 6.45 -6.04
C MET A 151 -15.72 6.28 -4.60
N LEU A 152 -16.08 7.20 -3.69
CA LEU A 152 -15.55 7.25 -2.32
C LEU A 152 -15.97 6.07 -1.42
N ARG A 153 -16.86 5.19 -1.89
CA ARG A 153 -17.25 3.93 -1.24
C ARG A 153 -16.97 2.70 -2.10
N ARG A 154 -16.18 2.85 -3.18
CA ARG A 154 -15.92 1.82 -4.19
C ARG A 154 -14.41 1.67 -4.43
N PRO A 155 -13.66 1.06 -3.49
CA PRO A 155 -12.20 1.06 -3.52
C PRO A 155 -11.60 0.48 -4.79
N LYS A 156 -12.14 -0.64 -5.32
CA LYS A 156 -11.71 -1.21 -6.60
C LYS A 156 -11.88 -0.23 -7.77
N LYS A 157 -13.08 0.35 -7.90
CA LYS A 157 -13.38 1.35 -8.96
C LYS A 157 -12.45 2.56 -8.85
N TRP A 158 -12.22 3.04 -7.63
CA TRP A 158 -11.33 4.18 -7.39
C TRP A 158 -9.88 3.84 -7.75
N LEU A 159 -9.34 2.70 -7.33
CA LEU A 159 -7.98 2.30 -7.70
C LEU A 159 -7.82 2.10 -9.22
N ASN A 160 -8.81 1.53 -9.91
CA ASN A 160 -8.78 1.48 -11.39
C ASN A 160 -8.72 2.87 -12.02
N HIS A 161 -9.51 3.82 -11.49
CA HIS A 161 -9.46 5.22 -11.93
C HIS A 161 -8.07 5.83 -11.71
N ILE A 162 -7.45 5.59 -10.56
CA ILE A 162 -6.07 6.02 -10.28
C ILE A 162 -5.07 5.38 -11.26
N THR A 163 -5.18 4.07 -11.52
CA THR A 163 -4.33 3.36 -12.50
C THR A 163 -4.42 4.01 -13.88
N GLY A 164 -5.64 4.27 -14.38
CA GLY A 164 -5.84 4.88 -15.70
C GLY A 164 -5.34 6.33 -15.81
N ARG A 165 -5.32 7.08 -14.71
CA ARG A 165 -4.79 8.46 -14.64
C ARG A 165 -3.25 8.53 -14.57
N ASN A 166 -2.60 7.39 -14.35
CA ASN A 166 -1.16 7.28 -14.09
C ASN A 166 -0.52 6.24 -15.02
N PRO A 167 -0.38 6.54 -16.34
CA PRO A 167 0.14 5.57 -17.31
C PRO A 167 1.57 5.10 -17.01
N GLN A 168 2.34 5.87 -16.24
CA GLN A 168 3.68 5.50 -15.78
C GLN A 168 3.68 4.24 -14.88
N LEU A 169 2.54 3.88 -14.28
CA LEU A 169 2.41 2.67 -13.46
C LEU A 169 2.45 1.38 -14.30
N ARG A 170 2.16 1.46 -15.60
CA ARG A 170 2.16 0.32 -16.54
C ARG A 170 1.35 -0.88 -16.05
N ALA A 171 0.30 -0.64 -15.28
CA ALA A 171 -0.57 -1.65 -14.73
C ALA A 171 -1.94 -1.64 -15.44
N PRO A 172 -2.56 -2.80 -15.68
CA PRO A 172 -3.92 -2.86 -16.20
C PRO A 172 -4.94 -2.48 -15.12
N GLN A 173 -6.13 -2.06 -15.55
CA GLN A 173 -7.30 -2.02 -14.67
C GLN A 173 -7.82 -3.44 -14.41
N ILE A 174 -8.44 -3.66 -13.27
CA ILE A 174 -8.96 -4.98 -12.83
C ILE A 174 -10.49 -4.97 -12.88
N ASP A 175 -11.09 -6.01 -13.42
CA ASP A 175 -12.55 -6.15 -13.52
C ASP A 175 -13.27 -6.40 -12.17
#